data_AF-A0A6G1GGM1-F1
#
_entry.id   AF-A0A6G1GGM1-F1
#
_cell.length_a   1.000
_cell.length_b   1.000
_cell.length_c   1.000
_cell.angle_alpha   90.00
_cell.angle_beta   90.00
_cell.angle_gamma   90.00
#
_symmetry.space_group_name_H-M   'P 1'
#
loop_
_entity.id
_entity.type
_entity.pdbx_description
1 polymer ?
#
loop_
_entity_poly.entity_id
_entity_poly.type
_entity_poly.pdbx_seq_one_letter_code
_entity_poly.pdbx_strand_id
1 'polypeptide(L)'
;MATETITTEKPVAVTTEKPETTTTEQTETTTAEKTETIPTEQTETTPTEKTESTPSEKPSTPGDSEKGYPGMQPIVLYDPVKEPHVLKEFVGEPCFFAGGQYAILLQFAHPGLARGSLEHSEFADRILNRLKTTTRFLTACVFGTPEERKAVFGIIHRAHSVVKGDGYYADDPELHKWTAATLFMSLLVVHEAVWGKDKIPQWKVEALFRETSVYATSLRMPTEMWPKTLDDFWVYWNHNIETLEVTHWAKTLMKALMWPKVPFPMSAASPLLRLWTTAFLPERMRNEYELPWTKKQQRLYKYSMGYFRITYRMIPPPIRGSVATFTQWEMRKAVKRIQKTGSWKKSAQ
;
A
#
# COMPACT_ATOMS: atom_id res chain seq x y z
N MET A 1 -16.27 -22.83 18.02
CA MET A 1 -15.79 -22.82 16.62
C MET A 1 -15.21 -21.44 16.35
N ALA A 2 -13.88 -21.34 16.46
CA ALA A 2 -13.11 -20.11 16.63
C ALA A 2 -13.45 -19.01 15.60
N THR A 3 -13.62 -17.79 16.09
CA THR A 3 -13.55 -16.58 15.28
C THR A 3 -12.09 -16.33 14.95
N GLU A 4 -11.63 -16.85 13.81
CA GLU A 4 -10.38 -16.40 13.22
C GLU A 4 -10.54 -14.93 12.86
N THR A 5 -9.91 -14.07 13.67
CA THR A 5 -9.71 -12.66 13.39
C THR A 5 -8.91 -12.57 12.09
N ILE A 6 -9.35 -11.74 11.14
CA ILE A 6 -8.56 -11.47 9.94
C ILE A 6 -7.18 -10.98 10.41
N THR A 7 -6.14 -11.67 9.94
CA THR A 7 -4.85 -11.64 10.62
C THR A 7 -4.22 -10.25 10.47
N THR A 8 -4.00 -9.57 11.60
CA THR A 8 -3.17 -8.36 11.69
C THR A 8 -1.72 -8.69 12.04
N GLU A 9 -1.42 -9.98 12.17
CA GLU A 9 -0.12 -10.56 12.47
C GLU A 9 0.49 -11.24 11.23
N LYS A 10 1.82 -11.40 11.25
CA LYS A 10 2.62 -12.02 10.18
C LYS A 10 1.96 -13.33 9.71
N PRO A 11 1.71 -13.53 8.40
CA PRO A 11 1.28 -14.82 7.88
C PRO A 11 2.40 -15.83 8.12
N VAL A 12 2.18 -16.72 9.08
CA VAL A 12 3.12 -17.80 9.41
C VAL A 12 3.13 -18.79 8.24
N ALA A 13 4.26 -18.91 7.55
CA ALA A 13 4.49 -20.00 6.62
C ALA A 13 4.57 -21.32 7.41
N VAL A 14 3.59 -22.19 7.23
CA VAL A 14 3.69 -23.59 7.68
C VAL A 14 4.69 -24.28 6.76
N THR A 15 5.84 -24.71 7.30
CA THR A 15 6.50 -26.01 7.07
C THR A 15 7.89 -25.98 7.72
N THR A 16 8.14 -26.84 8.71
CA THR A 16 9.25 -27.81 8.68
C THR A 16 9.12 -28.78 9.85
N GLU A 17 9.11 -30.06 9.48
CA GLU A 17 9.19 -31.22 10.36
C GLU A 17 10.41 -31.14 11.28
N LYS A 18 10.20 -31.60 12.50
CA LYS A 18 11.20 -31.86 13.52
C LYS A 18 12.00 -33.12 13.13
N PRO A 19 13.35 -33.13 13.13
CA PRO A 19 14.07 -34.37 13.23
C PRO A 19 14.30 -34.73 14.70
N GLU A 20 14.11 -36.00 14.99
CA GLU A 20 14.34 -36.66 16.26
C GLU A 20 15.82 -36.62 16.64
N THR A 21 16.05 -36.43 17.94
CA THR A 21 17.30 -36.66 18.65
C THR A 21 17.74 -38.13 18.54
N THR A 22 18.95 -38.39 18.05
CA THR A 22 19.69 -39.62 18.37
C THR A 22 21.07 -39.26 18.89
N THR A 23 21.29 -39.63 20.15
CA THR A 23 22.55 -39.67 20.88
C THR A 23 23.52 -40.65 20.23
N THR A 24 24.77 -40.25 19.97
CA THR A 24 25.89 -41.21 20.00
C THR A 24 27.19 -40.52 20.45
N GLU A 25 27.53 -40.90 21.68
CA GLU A 25 28.81 -41.05 22.36
C GLU A 25 30.13 -40.86 21.59
N GLN A 26 31.06 -40.24 22.29
CA GLN A 26 32.47 -40.05 21.94
C GLN A 26 33.25 -41.36 21.94
N THR A 27 34.26 -41.48 21.08
CA THR A 27 35.50 -42.17 21.46
C THR A 27 36.69 -41.55 20.72
N GLU A 28 37.65 -41.05 21.49
CA GLU A 28 38.97 -40.62 21.04
C GLU A 28 39.80 -41.82 20.58
N THR A 29 40.59 -41.68 19.52
CA THR A 29 41.92 -42.30 19.47
C THR A 29 42.86 -41.54 18.54
N THR A 30 43.94 -41.07 19.16
CA THR A 30 45.16 -40.47 18.60
C THR A 30 45.91 -41.44 17.67
N THR A 31 46.50 -40.94 16.57
CA THR A 31 47.85 -41.30 16.07
C THR A 31 48.30 -40.29 15.02
N ALA A 32 49.61 -40.03 15.03
CA ALA A 32 50.32 -38.88 14.47
C ALA A 32 50.75 -38.99 13.00
N GLU A 33 51.11 -37.82 12.45
CA GLU A 33 52.29 -37.55 11.59
C GLU A 33 52.35 -38.16 10.18
N LYS A 34 52.32 -37.32 9.14
CA LYS A 34 53.54 -36.94 8.38
C LYS A 34 53.29 -35.82 7.37
N THR A 35 54.23 -34.88 7.39
CA THR A 35 54.52 -33.76 6.49
C THR A 35 54.79 -34.22 5.05
N GLU A 36 54.31 -33.47 4.05
CA GLU A 36 55.12 -33.17 2.86
C GLU A 36 54.63 -31.94 2.07
N THR A 37 55.62 -31.20 1.60
CA THR A 37 55.66 -29.85 1.03
C THR A 37 55.46 -29.83 -0.50
N ILE A 38 54.68 -28.85 -0.98
CA ILE A 38 54.95 -27.83 -2.06
C ILE A 38 56.05 -28.20 -3.10
N PRO A 39 55.83 -28.06 -4.44
CA PRO A 39 55.79 -26.73 -5.05
C PRO A 39 54.96 -26.45 -6.32
N THR A 40 54.70 -25.15 -6.43
CA THR A 40 54.31 -24.30 -7.57
C THR A 40 55.14 -24.52 -8.83
N GLU A 41 54.51 -24.48 -9.99
CA GLU A 41 55.16 -24.04 -11.23
C GLU A 41 54.17 -23.34 -12.17
N GLN A 42 54.55 -22.14 -12.58
CA GLN A 42 53.89 -21.33 -13.61
C GLN A 42 54.40 -21.78 -14.99
N THR A 43 53.55 -21.79 -16.00
CA THR A 43 54.02 -21.46 -17.36
C THR A 43 52.89 -20.83 -18.18
N GLU A 44 53.30 -19.75 -18.82
CA GLU A 44 52.59 -18.80 -19.66
C GLU A 44 52.53 -19.34 -21.10
N THR A 45 51.36 -19.30 -21.75
CA THR A 45 51.25 -19.11 -23.22
C THR A 45 49.85 -18.64 -23.59
N THR A 46 49.79 -17.42 -24.15
CA THR A 46 48.65 -16.87 -24.91
C THR A 46 48.62 -17.47 -26.33
N PRO A 47 47.43 -17.61 -26.94
CA PRO A 47 47.20 -16.85 -28.17
C PRO A 47 45.86 -16.11 -28.20
N THR A 48 45.94 -14.96 -28.85
CA THR A 48 44.94 -13.94 -29.16
C THR A 48 43.72 -14.47 -29.91
N GLU A 49 42.51 -14.17 -29.44
CA GLU A 49 41.32 -14.08 -30.30
C GLU A 49 40.40 -12.92 -29.87
N LYS A 50 39.72 -12.37 -30.87
CA LYS A 50 39.17 -11.01 -30.96
C LYS A 50 37.86 -10.81 -30.19
N THR A 51 37.79 -9.65 -29.55
CA THR A 51 36.68 -8.67 -29.56
C THR A 51 35.23 -9.17 -29.54
N GLU A 52 34.56 -9.04 -28.40
CA GLU A 52 33.21 -8.45 -28.36
C GLU A 52 32.95 -7.81 -26.98
N SER A 53 33.09 -6.48 -26.94
CA SER A 53 32.83 -5.66 -25.76
C SER A 53 31.32 -5.49 -25.57
N THR A 54 30.75 -6.10 -24.53
CA THR A 54 29.41 -5.77 -24.04
C THR A 54 29.44 -4.38 -23.40
N PRO A 55 28.54 -3.44 -23.74
CA PRO A 55 28.61 -2.09 -23.21
C PRO A 55 28.26 -2.06 -21.72
N SER A 56 29.17 -1.53 -20.92
CA SER A 56 28.94 -1.09 -19.54
C SER A 56 27.84 -0.03 -19.52
N GLU A 57 26.66 -0.39 -19.01
CA GLU A 57 25.55 0.54 -18.80
C GLU A 57 25.93 1.51 -17.67
N LYS A 58 26.22 2.77 -18.04
CA LYS A 58 26.48 3.86 -17.09
C LYS A 58 25.18 4.22 -16.36
N PRO A 59 25.25 4.70 -15.10
CA PRO A 59 24.10 5.27 -14.41
C PRO A 59 23.52 6.42 -15.23
N SER A 60 22.21 6.42 -15.44
CA SER A 60 21.48 7.47 -16.13
C SER A 60 21.56 8.79 -15.35
N THR A 61 22.19 9.79 -15.97
CA THR A 61 22.21 11.19 -15.52
C THR A 61 20.80 11.79 -15.70
N PRO A 62 20.29 12.63 -14.78
CA PRO A 62 18.96 13.21 -14.89
C PRO A 62 18.95 14.37 -15.88
N GLY A 63 18.21 14.26 -16.98
CA GLY A 63 18.08 15.34 -17.94
C GLY A 63 17.05 15.04 -19.02
N ASP A 64 15.80 15.44 -18.76
CA ASP A 64 14.84 15.99 -19.75
C ASP A 64 13.45 16.32 -19.12
N SER A 65 13.40 16.79 -17.87
CA SER A 65 12.15 17.12 -17.18
C SER A 65 11.67 18.58 -17.35
N GLU A 66 12.32 19.39 -18.19
CA GLU A 66 12.26 20.86 -18.12
C GLU A 66 11.12 21.57 -18.87
N LYS A 67 10.11 20.86 -19.39
CA LYS A 67 8.83 21.53 -19.69
C LYS A 67 7.95 21.49 -18.43
N GLY A 68 8.18 22.47 -17.56
CA GLY A 68 7.31 22.80 -16.44
C GLY A 68 6.02 23.46 -16.93
N TYR A 69 4.88 23.06 -16.37
CA TYR A 69 3.61 23.77 -16.57
C TYR A 69 3.68 25.13 -15.84
N PRO A 70 2.93 26.16 -16.28
CA PRO A 70 2.98 27.48 -15.66
C PRO A 70 2.78 27.40 -14.14
N GLY A 71 3.79 27.84 -13.37
CA GLY A 71 3.73 27.90 -11.90
C GLY A 71 4.02 26.62 -11.13
N MET A 72 4.58 25.56 -11.75
CA MET A 72 4.93 24.32 -11.06
C MET A 72 6.45 24.26 -10.78
N GLN A 73 6.84 24.35 -9.51
CA GLN A 73 8.23 24.14 -9.05
C GLN A 73 8.69 22.70 -9.38
N PRO A 74 10.01 22.44 -9.53
CA PRO A 74 10.51 21.09 -9.76
C PRO A 74 10.10 20.18 -8.61
N ILE A 75 9.43 19.08 -8.94
CA ILE A 75 8.97 18.10 -7.96
C ILE A 75 10.05 17.01 -7.93
N VAL A 76 10.77 16.90 -6.82
CA VAL A 76 11.62 15.73 -6.57
C VAL A 76 10.67 14.55 -6.34
N LEU A 77 10.55 13.66 -7.31
CA LEU A 77 9.83 12.40 -7.16
C LEU A 77 10.86 11.29 -7.02
N TYR A 78 10.64 10.38 -6.07
CA TYR A 78 11.50 9.22 -5.89
C TYR A 78 10.92 8.03 -6.66
N ASP A 79 11.79 7.22 -7.23
CA ASP A 79 11.38 6.00 -7.91
C ASP A 79 10.87 4.97 -6.89
N PRO A 80 9.81 4.20 -7.19
CA PRO A 80 9.37 3.14 -6.31
C PRO A 80 10.46 2.07 -6.16
N VAL A 81 10.43 1.32 -5.06
CA VAL A 81 11.32 0.16 -4.84
C VAL A 81 11.18 -0.87 -5.97
N LYS A 82 9.97 -0.98 -6.55
CA LYS A 82 9.65 -1.84 -7.68
C LYS A 82 8.47 -1.27 -8.46
N GLU A 83 8.53 -1.32 -9.79
CA GLU A 83 7.41 -0.89 -10.64
C GLU A 83 6.16 -1.76 -10.43
N PRO A 84 4.95 -1.19 -10.44
CA PRO A 84 3.72 -1.91 -10.12
C PRO A 84 3.30 -2.81 -11.28
N HIS A 85 3.41 -4.13 -11.07
CA HIS A 85 2.94 -5.19 -11.94
C HIS A 85 1.86 -6.00 -11.23
N VAL A 86 2.20 -6.60 -10.08
CA VAL A 86 1.25 -7.32 -9.22
C VAL A 86 0.20 -6.36 -8.65
N LEU A 87 0.60 -5.15 -8.26
CA LEU A 87 -0.30 -4.13 -7.73
C LEU A 87 -1.38 -3.73 -8.74
N LYS A 88 -1.09 -3.75 -10.05
CA LYS A 88 -2.08 -3.48 -11.11
C LYS A 88 -3.21 -4.51 -11.11
N GLU A 89 -2.89 -5.79 -10.86
CA GLU A 89 -3.90 -6.85 -10.76
C GLU A 89 -4.84 -6.59 -9.58
N PHE A 90 -4.31 -6.20 -8.43
CA PHE A 90 -5.10 -5.91 -7.23
C PHE A 90 -5.96 -4.66 -7.43
N VAL A 91 -5.36 -3.53 -7.83
CA VAL A 91 -6.10 -2.27 -8.01
C VAL A 91 -7.07 -2.34 -9.19
N GLY A 92 -6.84 -3.26 -10.14
CA GLY A 92 -7.76 -3.56 -11.23
C GLY A 92 -9.06 -4.25 -10.81
N GLU A 93 -9.10 -4.83 -9.61
CA GLU A 93 -10.24 -5.59 -9.10
C GLU A 93 -11.12 -4.72 -8.18
N PRO A 94 -12.43 -4.58 -8.48
CA PRO A 94 -13.30 -3.66 -7.73
C PRO A 94 -13.45 -3.95 -6.23
N CYS A 95 -13.27 -5.21 -5.80
CA CYS A 95 -13.47 -5.57 -4.40
C CYS A 95 -12.49 -4.86 -3.47
N PHE A 96 -11.28 -4.51 -3.94
CA PHE A 96 -10.27 -3.85 -3.10
C PHE A 96 -10.67 -2.45 -2.64
N PHE A 97 -11.64 -1.80 -3.29
CA PHE A 97 -12.25 -0.58 -2.77
C PHE A 97 -12.94 -0.78 -1.41
N ALA A 98 -13.36 -2.00 -1.07
CA ALA A 98 -13.94 -2.31 0.24
C ALA A 98 -12.94 -2.11 1.40
N GLY A 99 -11.63 -2.16 1.12
CA GLY A 99 -10.55 -1.91 2.08
C GLY A 99 -10.27 -0.43 2.33
N GLY A 100 -10.83 0.47 1.51
CA GLY A 100 -10.50 1.90 1.57
C GLY A 100 -10.87 2.57 2.90
N GLN A 101 -12.05 2.27 3.45
CA GLN A 101 -12.44 2.79 4.76
C GLN A 101 -11.53 2.26 5.88
N TYR A 102 -11.14 0.98 5.82
CA TYR A 102 -10.19 0.38 6.76
C TYR A 102 -8.83 1.09 6.72
N ALA A 103 -8.27 1.31 5.53
CA ALA A 103 -7.00 2.03 5.38
C ALA A 103 -7.07 3.46 5.95
N ILE A 104 -8.16 4.18 5.66
CA ILE A 104 -8.36 5.56 6.11
C ILE A 104 -8.54 5.63 7.64
N LEU A 105 -9.25 4.69 8.26
CA LEU A 105 -9.35 4.66 9.73
C LEU A 105 -7.97 4.45 10.36
N LEU A 106 -7.17 3.52 9.85
CA LEU A 106 -5.80 3.35 10.33
C LEU A 106 -4.92 4.60 10.11
N GLN A 107 -5.10 5.30 8.99
CA GLN A 107 -4.44 6.59 8.75
C GLN A 107 -4.84 7.63 9.80
N PHE A 108 -6.13 7.71 10.14
CA PHE A 108 -6.61 8.62 11.19
C PHE A 108 -6.21 8.22 12.61
N ALA A 109 -5.71 7.01 12.85
CA ALA A 109 -5.08 6.69 14.13
C ALA A 109 -3.78 7.50 14.34
N HIS A 110 -3.13 7.95 13.27
CA HIS A 110 -1.98 8.84 13.38
C HIS A 110 -2.43 10.29 13.64
N PRO A 111 -1.99 10.94 14.74
CA PRO A 111 -2.47 12.26 15.15
C PRO A 111 -2.22 13.33 14.08
N GLY A 112 -1.05 13.33 13.43
CA GLY A 112 -0.75 14.28 12.36
C GLY A 112 -1.67 14.17 11.13
N LEU A 113 -2.04 12.94 10.74
CA LEU A 113 -2.98 12.72 9.62
C LEU A 113 -4.41 13.11 10.00
N ALA A 114 -4.84 12.79 11.22
CA ALA A 114 -6.17 13.17 11.72
C ALA A 114 -6.30 14.68 11.89
N ARG A 115 -5.35 15.33 12.57
CA ARG A 115 -5.37 16.77 12.82
C ARG A 115 -5.26 17.55 11.51
N GLY A 116 -4.33 17.21 10.63
CA GLY A 116 -4.21 17.85 9.32
C GLY A 116 -5.45 17.68 8.45
N SER A 117 -6.10 16.51 8.50
CA SER A 117 -7.36 16.29 7.80
C SER A 117 -8.52 17.08 8.40
N LEU A 118 -8.59 17.21 9.72
CA LEU A 118 -9.66 17.93 10.40
C LEU A 118 -9.53 19.46 10.23
N GLU A 119 -8.31 20.00 10.35
CA GLU A 119 -8.06 21.44 10.33
C GLU A 119 -8.02 22.03 8.90
N HIS A 120 -7.62 21.24 7.90
CA HIS A 120 -7.44 21.73 6.52
C HIS A 120 -8.38 21.12 5.49
N SER A 121 -9.32 20.28 5.90
CA SER A 121 -10.33 19.73 4.99
C SER A 121 -11.72 19.79 5.61
N GLU A 122 -12.66 20.28 4.81
CA GLU A 122 -14.11 20.06 4.94
C GLU A 122 -14.42 18.58 4.67
N PHE A 123 -13.84 17.66 5.46
CA PHE A 123 -13.79 16.23 5.14
C PHE A 123 -15.21 15.67 5.00
N ALA A 124 -16.07 15.94 5.98
CA ALA A 124 -17.44 15.44 6.03
C ALA A 124 -18.30 15.89 4.84
N ASP A 125 -18.16 17.14 4.41
CA ASP A 125 -18.99 17.72 3.34
C ASP A 125 -18.40 17.46 1.94
N ARG A 126 -17.15 16.99 1.86
CA ARG A 126 -16.45 16.75 0.58
C ARG A 126 -16.03 15.31 0.37
N ILE A 127 -16.57 14.34 1.10
CA ILE A 127 -16.18 12.92 1.01
C ILE A 127 -16.16 12.41 -0.44
N LEU A 128 -17.19 12.70 -1.24
CA LEU A 128 -17.23 12.26 -2.65
C LEU A 128 -16.13 12.90 -3.50
N ASN A 129 -15.81 14.17 -3.25
CA ASN A 129 -14.74 14.87 -3.97
C ASN A 129 -13.35 14.38 -3.51
N ARG A 130 -13.20 14.07 -2.22
CA ARG A 130 -11.98 13.46 -1.68
C ARG A 130 -11.76 12.06 -2.24
N LEU A 131 -12.82 11.24 -2.30
CA LEU A 131 -12.77 9.91 -2.92
C LEU A 131 -12.32 10.02 -4.37
N LYS A 132 -12.93 10.89 -5.18
CA LYS A 132 -12.52 11.11 -6.57
C LYS A 132 -11.06 11.54 -6.70
N THR A 133 -10.60 12.45 -5.83
CA THR A 133 -9.20 12.94 -5.85
C THR A 133 -8.22 11.84 -5.48
N THR A 134 -8.54 11.10 -4.42
CA THR A 134 -7.72 9.96 -3.95
C THR A 134 -7.68 8.86 -5.00
N THR A 135 -8.80 8.50 -5.61
CA THR A 135 -8.84 7.52 -6.70
C THR A 135 -7.97 7.97 -7.87
N ARG A 136 -8.04 9.23 -8.30
CA ARG A 136 -7.17 9.75 -9.38
C ARG A 136 -5.70 9.63 -9.02
N PHE A 137 -5.33 9.98 -7.78
CA PHE A 137 -3.97 9.85 -7.28
C PHE A 137 -3.49 8.40 -7.29
N LEU A 138 -4.25 7.47 -6.68
CA LEU A 138 -3.89 6.05 -6.63
C LEU A 138 -3.83 5.43 -8.02
N THR A 139 -4.77 5.78 -8.92
CA THR A 139 -4.74 5.36 -10.31
C THR A 139 -3.52 5.91 -11.05
N ALA A 140 -3.10 7.16 -10.82
CA ALA A 140 -1.90 7.72 -11.42
C ALA A 140 -0.61 7.02 -10.92
N CYS A 141 -0.53 6.68 -9.64
CA CYS A 141 0.59 5.91 -9.09
C CYS A 141 0.76 4.58 -9.83
N VAL A 142 -0.34 3.86 -10.04
CA VAL A 142 -0.31 2.47 -10.54
C VAL A 142 -0.35 2.38 -12.07
N PHE A 143 -1.14 3.23 -12.74
CA PHE A 143 -1.41 3.14 -14.18
C PHE A 143 -0.95 4.37 -14.99
N GLY A 144 -0.46 5.42 -14.33
CA GLY A 144 -0.08 6.66 -15.01
C GLY A 144 1.23 6.56 -15.78
N THR A 145 1.31 7.21 -16.94
CA THR A 145 2.61 7.49 -17.60
C THR A 145 3.41 8.53 -16.79
N PRO A 146 4.71 8.71 -17.05
CA PRO A 146 5.50 9.75 -16.38
C PRO A 146 4.86 11.15 -16.44
N GLU A 147 4.26 11.52 -17.57
CA GLU A 147 3.59 12.81 -17.78
C GLU A 147 2.28 12.91 -16.99
N GLU A 148 1.49 11.84 -16.97
CA GLU A 148 0.25 11.76 -16.19
C GLU A 148 0.54 11.84 -14.69
N ARG A 149 1.58 11.11 -14.23
CA ARG A 149 2.10 11.15 -12.85
C ARG A 149 2.53 12.57 -12.49
N LYS A 150 3.38 13.22 -13.29
CA LYS A 150 3.83 14.61 -13.08
C LYS A 150 2.66 15.57 -12.92
N ALA A 151 1.65 15.47 -13.80
CA ALA A 151 0.47 16.34 -13.75
C ALA A 151 -0.37 16.14 -12.48
N VAL A 152 -0.67 14.89 -12.11
CA VAL A 152 -1.49 14.60 -10.92
C VAL A 152 -0.73 14.93 -9.63
N PHE A 153 0.52 14.48 -9.52
CA PHE A 153 1.33 14.66 -8.31
C PHE A 153 1.61 16.14 -8.07
N GLY A 154 1.86 16.94 -9.11
CA GLY A 154 2.05 18.38 -8.94
C GLY A 154 0.87 19.11 -8.34
N ILE A 155 -0.37 18.72 -8.67
CA ILE A 155 -1.55 19.29 -8.01
C ILE A 155 -1.65 18.84 -6.55
N ILE A 156 -1.36 17.56 -6.26
CA ILE A 156 -1.38 17.01 -4.90
C ILE A 156 -0.34 17.72 -4.02
N HIS A 157 0.92 17.81 -4.47
CA HIS A 157 1.97 18.49 -3.72
C HIS A 157 1.69 19.97 -3.50
N ARG A 158 1.13 20.67 -4.51
CA ARG A 158 0.70 22.05 -4.31
C ARG A 158 -0.37 22.15 -3.23
N ALA A 159 -1.33 21.23 -3.20
CA ALA A 159 -2.34 21.18 -2.15
C ALA A 159 -1.75 20.84 -0.77
N HIS A 160 -0.79 19.91 -0.69
CA HIS A 160 -0.16 19.51 0.57
C HIS A 160 0.82 20.56 1.10
N SER A 161 1.44 21.37 0.24
CA SER A 161 2.46 22.36 0.64
C SER A 161 2.01 23.38 1.69
N VAL A 162 0.70 23.61 1.78
CA VAL A 162 0.09 24.55 2.74
C VAL A 162 -0.56 23.86 3.94
N VAL A 163 -0.58 22.53 3.97
CA VAL A 163 -1.22 21.74 5.05
C VAL A 163 -0.15 21.44 6.10
N LYS A 164 -0.08 22.30 7.10
CA LYS A 164 0.88 22.21 8.21
C LYS A 164 0.30 22.89 9.44
N GLY A 165 0.64 22.35 10.60
CA GLY A 165 0.23 22.90 11.88
C GLY A 165 1.17 22.44 12.97
N ASP A 166 0.75 22.69 14.21
CA ASP A 166 1.53 22.24 15.36
C ASP A 166 1.55 20.70 15.44
N GLY A 167 2.76 20.13 15.38
CA GLY A 167 2.97 18.69 15.41
C GLY A 167 2.59 17.92 14.14
N TYR A 168 2.37 18.59 12.99
CA TYR A 168 2.19 17.88 11.71
C TYR A 168 2.55 18.70 10.47
N TYR A 169 2.99 17.98 9.44
CA TYR A 169 3.21 18.53 8.11
C TYR A 169 2.79 17.51 7.05
N ALA A 170 2.00 17.91 6.05
CA ALA A 170 1.51 16.99 5.03
C ALA A 170 2.57 16.51 4.03
N ASP A 171 3.78 17.08 4.04
CA ASP A 171 4.92 16.58 3.25
C ASP A 171 5.89 15.75 4.12
N ASP A 172 5.47 15.33 5.32
CA ASP A 172 6.24 14.48 6.23
C ASP A 172 6.37 13.04 5.65
N PRO A 173 7.60 12.58 5.34
CA PRO A 173 7.85 11.24 4.81
C PRO A 173 7.35 10.08 5.68
N GLU A 174 7.33 10.21 7.02
CA GLU A 174 6.85 9.15 7.90
C GLU A 174 5.31 9.02 7.82
N LEU A 175 4.59 10.13 7.62
CA LEU A 175 3.14 10.08 7.37
C LEU A 175 2.82 9.42 6.02
N HIS A 176 3.65 9.64 5.01
CA HIS A 176 3.53 8.99 3.71
C HIS A 176 3.80 7.48 3.80
N LYS A 177 4.84 7.08 4.55
CA LYS A 177 5.15 5.69 4.84
C LYS A 177 3.99 4.98 5.53
N TRP A 178 3.42 5.58 6.59
CA TRP A 178 2.25 5.03 7.27
C TRP A 178 1.04 4.93 6.34
N THR A 179 0.78 5.96 5.53
CA THR A 179 -0.32 5.96 4.56
C THR A 179 -0.19 4.82 3.55
N ALA A 180 1.00 4.59 3.00
CA ALA A 180 1.25 3.49 2.07
C ALA A 180 1.19 2.12 2.76
N ALA A 181 1.66 2.01 4.01
CA ALA A 181 1.56 0.78 4.80
C ALA A 181 0.11 0.36 5.03
N THR A 182 -0.79 1.30 5.36
CA THR A 182 -2.21 0.97 5.54
C THR A 182 -2.90 0.61 4.23
N LEU A 183 -2.46 1.20 3.10
CA LEU A 183 -2.93 0.79 1.77
C LEU A 183 -2.50 -0.64 1.44
N PHE A 184 -1.23 -1.01 1.67
CA PHE A 184 -0.75 -2.39 1.51
C PHE A 184 -1.60 -3.37 2.33
N MET A 185 -1.80 -3.07 3.61
CA MET A 185 -2.57 -3.93 4.52
C MET A 185 -4.05 -4.02 4.12
N SER A 186 -4.64 -2.96 3.57
CA SER A 186 -6.00 -3.02 3.05
C SER A 186 -6.16 -4.00 1.87
N LEU A 187 -5.13 -4.12 1.03
CA LEU A 187 -5.12 -5.09 -0.06
C LEU A 187 -5.07 -6.53 0.49
N LEU A 188 -4.20 -6.79 1.46
CA LEU A 188 -4.10 -8.12 2.08
C LEU A 188 -5.39 -8.52 2.79
N VAL A 189 -5.94 -7.64 3.62
CA VAL A 189 -7.16 -7.89 4.40
C VAL A 189 -8.36 -8.17 3.49
N VAL A 190 -8.52 -7.40 2.41
CA VAL A 190 -9.59 -7.67 1.44
C VAL A 190 -9.34 -8.97 0.68
N HIS A 191 -8.09 -9.25 0.29
CA HIS A 191 -7.77 -10.49 -0.41
C HIS A 191 -8.11 -11.71 0.46
N GLU A 192 -7.67 -11.71 1.71
CA GLU A 192 -8.00 -12.75 2.70
C GLU A 192 -9.52 -12.84 2.91
N ALA A 193 -10.19 -11.70 3.00
CA ALA A 193 -11.64 -11.66 3.17
C ALA A 193 -12.39 -12.22 1.95
N VAL A 194 -11.89 -12.11 0.71
CA VAL A 194 -12.61 -12.55 -0.50
C VAL A 194 -12.18 -13.95 -0.96
N TRP A 195 -10.89 -14.27 -0.94
CA TRP A 195 -10.36 -15.54 -1.44
C TRP A 195 -9.90 -16.50 -0.34
N GLY A 196 -9.62 -15.99 0.87
CA GLY A 196 -9.03 -16.76 1.97
C GLY A 196 -7.53 -16.52 2.12
N LYS A 197 -7.01 -16.81 3.31
CA LYS A 197 -5.63 -16.51 3.74
C LYS A 197 -4.58 -17.21 2.89
N ASP A 198 -4.75 -18.50 2.66
CA ASP A 198 -3.74 -19.35 1.97
C ASP A 198 -3.79 -19.25 0.43
N LYS A 199 -4.50 -18.25 -0.11
CA LYS A 199 -4.71 -18.11 -1.56
C LYS A 199 -3.81 -17.08 -2.22
N ILE A 200 -2.96 -16.38 -1.45
CA ILE A 200 -1.92 -15.51 -1.99
C ILE A 200 -0.54 -16.17 -1.79
N PRO A 201 0.17 -16.52 -2.87
CA PRO A 201 1.53 -17.05 -2.74
C PRO A 201 2.47 -16.02 -2.08
N GLN A 202 3.41 -16.47 -1.25
CA GLN A 202 4.32 -15.60 -0.51
C GLN A 202 5.11 -14.64 -1.42
N TRP A 203 5.57 -15.11 -2.59
CA TRP A 203 6.26 -14.26 -3.57
C TRP A 203 5.38 -13.09 -4.05
N LYS A 204 4.06 -13.30 -4.12
CA LYS A 204 3.09 -12.30 -4.56
C LYS A 204 2.86 -11.26 -3.46
N VAL A 205 2.87 -11.68 -2.20
CA VAL A 205 2.85 -10.78 -1.04
C VAL A 205 4.10 -9.89 -1.03
N GLU A 206 5.28 -10.48 -1.21
CA GLU A 206 6.56 -9.76 -1.25
C GLU A 206 6.60 -8.76 -2.43
N ALA A 207 6.18 -9.19 -3.62
CA ALA A 207 6.08 -8.31 -4.77
C ALA A 207 5.10 -7.16 -4.51
N LEU A 208 3.91 -7.46 -4.00
CA LEU A 208 2.90 -6.45 -3.67
C LEU A 208 3.43 -5.45 -2.63
N PHE A 209 4.12 -5.92 -1.60
CA PHE A 209 4.76 -5.09 -0.58
C PHE A 209 5.76 -4.09 -1.20
N ARG A 210 6.70 -4.58 -2.01
CA ARG A 210 7.70 -3.73 -2.66
C ARG A 210 7.06 -2.75 -3.65
N GLU A 211 6.07 -3.19 -4.41
CA GLU A 211 5.36 -2.36 -5.38
C GLU A 211 4.49 -1.28 -4.73
N THR A 212 3.97 -1.53 -3.51
CA THR A 212 3.14 -0.56 -2.79
C THR A 212 3.93 0.68 -2.32
N SER A 213 5.27 0.60 -2.28
CA SER A 213 6.15 1.76 -2.04
C SER A 213 5.85 2.94 -2.98
N VAL A 214 5.33 2.69 -4.19
CA VAL A 214 4.93 3.72 -5.15
C VAL A 214 3.98 4.75 -4.57
N TYR A 215 3.11 4.37 -3.62
CA TYR A 215 2.20 5.33 -3.00
C TYR A 215 2.93 6.33 -2.10
N ALA A 216 3.98 5.90 -1.39
CA ALA A 216 4.75 6.78 -0.53
C ALA A 216 5.77 7.60 -1.33
N THR A 217 6.46 7.00 -2.30
CA THR A 217 7.45 7.71 -3.13
C THR A 217 6.82 8.76 -4.03
N SER A 218 5.59 8.50 -4.52
CA SER A 218 4.75 9.50 -5.23
C SER A 218 4.36 10.68 -4.35
N LEU A 219 4.45 10.54 -3.02
CA LEU A 219 4.25 11.61 -2.05
C LEU A 219 5.57 12.23 -1.57
N ARG A 220 6.73 11.90 -2.18
CA ARG A 220 8.08 12.38 -1.81
C ARG A 220 8.70 11.74 -0.56
N MET A 221 8.22 10.58 -0.14
CA MET A 221 9.02 9.75 0.78
C MET A 221 10.26 9.23 0.02
N PRO A 222 11.49 9.40 0.54
CA PRO A 222 12.67 8.77 -0.03
C PRO A 222 12.51 7.24 -0.11
N THR A 223 12.96 6.63 -1.19
CA THR A 223 12.79 5.19 -1.45
C THR A 223 13.41 4.33 -0.35
N GLU A 224 14.52 4.78 0.22
CA GLU A 224 15.30 4.10 1.26
C GLU A 224 14.58 4.03 2.62
N MET A 225 13.55 4.87 2.82
CA MET A 225 12.75 4.90 4.05
C MET A 225 11.68 3.79 4.07
N TRP A 226 11.34 3.23 2.91
CA TRP A 226 10.47 2.06 2.83
C TRP A 226 11.17 0.86 3.48
N PRO A 227 10.48 -0.01 4.25
CA PRO A 227 11.11 -1.18 4.85
C PRO A 227 11.77 -2.06 3.77
N LYS A 228 12.95 -2.61 4.06
CA LYS A 228 13.74 -3.37 3.07
C LYS A 228 13.18 -4.76 2.84
N THR A 229 12.61 -5.35 3.88
CA THR A 229 12.02 -6.69 3.86
C THR A 229 10.61 -6.67 4.45
N LEU A 230 9.83 -7.71 4.15
CA LEU A 230 8.55 -7.92 4.84
C LEU A 230 8.69 -8.05 6.36
N ASP A 231 9.80 -8.59 6.86
CA ASP A 231 10.04 -8.70 8.30
C ASP A 231 10.25 -7.34 8.96
N ASP A 232 11.03 -6.45 8.33
CA ASP A 232 11.17 -5.06 8.76
C ASP A 232 9.82 -4.33 8.74
N PHE A 233 8.99 -4.62 7.72
CA PHE A 233 7.64 -4.07 7.63
C PHE A 233 6.77 -4.52 8.81
N TRP A 234 6.79 -5.79 9.20
CA TRP A 234 6.00 -6.28 10.32
C TRP A 234 6.43 -5.66 11.65
N VAL A 235 7.73 -5.44 11.85
CA VAL A 235 8.23 -4.72 13.03
C VAL A 235 7.68 -3.29 13.06
N TYR A 236 7.79 -2.57 11.95
CA TYR A 236 7.24 -1.21 11.81
C TYR A 236 5.72 -1.18 12.01
N TRP A 237 4.99 -2.10 11.38
CA TRP A 237 3.54 -2.18 11.44
C TRP A 237 3.05 -2.45 12.86
N ASN A 238 3.59 -3.49 13.52
CA ASN A 238 3.19 -3.86 14.87
C ASN A 238 3.48 -2.73 15.86
N HIS A 239 4.65 -2.08 15.76
CA HIS A 239 4.97 -0.92 16.59
C HIS A 239 3.92 0.20 16.45
N ASN A 240 3.52 0.55 15.23
CA ASN A 240 2.52 1.60 15.01
C ASN A 240 1.13 1.15 15.50
N ILE A 241 0.74 -0.10 15.26
CA ILE A 241 -0.55 -0.63 15.75
C ILE A 241 -0.60 -0.65 17.28
N GLU A 242 0.52 -0.90 17.95
CA GLU A 242 0.61 -0.93 19.41
C GLU A 242 0.69 0.45 20.05
N THR A 243 1.31 1.44 19.39
CA THR A 243 1.61 2.75 19.99
C THR A 243 0.68 3.88 19.55
N LEU A 244 0.12 3.83 18.34
CA LEU A 244 -0.82 4.86 17.89
C LEU A 244 -2.11 4.80 18.70
N GLU A 245 -2.64 5.95 19.09
CA GLU A 245 -3.90 6.05 19.85
C GLU A 245 -4.97 6.77 19.03
N VAL A 246 -6.20 6.28 19.11
CA VAL A 246 -7.35 6.90 18.46
C VAL A 246 -7.75 8.18 19.21
N THR A 247 -7.22 9.29 18.71
CA THR A 247 -7.51 10.64 19.23
C THR A 247 -8.98 11.05 19.04
N HIS A 248 -9.39 12.13 19.72
CA HIS A 248 -10.70 12.76 19.48
C HIS A 248 -10.88 13.22 18.02
N TRP A 249 -9.83 13.74 17.38
CA TRP A 249 -9.86 14.12 15.96
C TRP A 249 -10.19 12.93 15.06
N ALA A 250 -9.54 11.78 15.34
CA ALA A 250 -9.78 10.52 14.65
C ALA A 250 -11.23 10.06 14.80
N LYS A 251 -11.82 10.15 16.00
CA LYS A 251 -13.23 9.80 16.24
C LYS A 251 -14.20 10.68 15.44
N THR A 252 -13.92 11.99 15.35
CA THR A 252 -14.73 12.93 14.56
C THR A 252 -14.69 12.57 13.07
N LEU A 253 -13.49 12.32 12.53
CA LEU A 253 -13.33 11.92 11.13
C LEU A 253 -13.91 10.53 10.83
N MET A 254 -13.79 9.60 11.78
CA MET A 254 -14.41 8.27 11.68
C MET A 254 -15.92 8.38 11.51
N LYS A 255 -16.60 9.23 12.29
CA LYS A 255 -18.06 9.44 12.17
C LYS A 255 -18.42 9.94 10.77
N ALA A 256 -17.66 10.91 10.25
CA ALA A 256 -17.87 11.41 8.90
C ALA A 256 -17.67 10.32 7.83
N LEU A 257 -16.62 9.49 7.98
CA LEU A 257 -16.30 8.41 7.05
C LEU A 257 -17.33 7.27 7.06
N MET A 258 -17.78 6.88 8.25
CA MET A 258 -18.65 5.71 8.47
C MET A 258 -20.14 6.04 8.26
N TRP A 259 -20.52 7.31 8.37
CA TRP A 259 -21.86 7.83 8.06
C TRP A 259 -21.77 9.01 7.08
N PRO A 260 -21.31 8.78 5.84
CA PRO A 260 -21.05 9.85 4.90
C PRO A 260 -22.37 10.46 4.39
N LYS A 261 -22.38 11.78 4.20
CA LYS A 261 -23.49 12.49 3.54
C LYS A 261 -23.43 12.23 2.03
N VAL A 262 -24.11 11.19 1.56
CA VAL A 262 -24.17 10.80 0.13
C VAL A 262 -25.61 10.62 -0.34
N PRO A 263 -25.89 10.75 -1.66
CA PRO A 263 -27.23 10.51 -2.20
C PRO A 263 -27.77 9.11 -1.85
N PHE A 264 -29.09 9.01 -1.67
CA PHE A 264 -29.80 7.81 -1.22
C PHE A 264 -29.32 6.49 -1.86
N PRO A 265 -29.20 6.34 -3.19
CA PRO A 265 -28.81 5.05 -3.77
C PRO A 265 -27.39 4.62 -3.36
N MET A 266 -26.47 5.57 -3.13
CA MET A 266 -25.11 5.24 -2.64
C MET A 266 -25.12 4.87 -1.16
N SER A 267 -26.02 5.48 -0.37
CA SER A 267 -26.10 5.24 1.07
C SER A 267 -26.56 3.83 1.44
N ALA A 268 -27.23 3.12 0.52
CA ALA A 268 -27.74 1.76 0.75
C ALA A 268 -26.63 0.74 1.06
N ALA A 269 -25.43 0.92 0.51
CA ALA A 269 -24.28 0.05 0.77
C ALA A 269 -23.54 0.40 2.07
N SER A 270 -23.77 1.58 2.65
CA SER A 270 -22.99 2.11 3.79
C SER A 270 -23.05 1.22 5.04
N PRO A 271 -24.20 0.68 5.48
CA PRO A 271 -24.23 -0.19 6.67
C PRO A 271 -23.40 -1.46 6.49
N LEU A 272 -23.39 -2.03 5.27
CA LEU A 272 -22.62 -3.22 4.95
C LEU A 272 -21.12 -2.93 4.94
N LEU A 273 -20.71 -1.85 4.27
CA LEU A 273 -19.31 -1.45 4.23
C LEU A 273 -18.80 -1.10 5.64
N ARG A 274 -19.60 -0.42 6.45
CA ARG A 274 -19.28 -0.13 7.87
C ARG A 274 -19.05 -1.41 8.66
N LEU A 275 -19.89 -2.43 8.46
CA LEU A 275 -19.74 -3.72 9.12
C LEU A 275 -18.43 -4.41 8.74
N TRP A 276 -18.09 -4.41 7.45
CA TRP A 276 -16.84 -5.01 6.95
C TRP A 276 -15.62 -4.25 7.46
N THR A 277 -15.61 -2.93 7.36
CA THR A 277 -14.56 -2.06 7.93
C THR A 277 -14.36 -2.33 9.42
N THR A 278 -15.46 -2.46 10.18
CA THR A 278 -15.40 -2.79 11.61
C THR A 278 -14.74 -4.15 11.81
N ALA A 279 -15.13 -5.17 11.04
CA ALA A 279 -14.56 -6.51 11.11
C ALA A 279 -13.06 -6.55 10.77
N PHE A 280 -12.61 -5.70 9.83
CA PHE A 280 -11.24 -5.63 9.35
C PHE A 280 -10.28 -4.96 10.35
N LEU A 281 -10.78 -4.04 11.18
CA LEU A 281 -9.96 -3.33 12.15
C LEU A 281 -9.39 -4.26 13.23
N PRO A 282 -8.14 -4.02 13.69
CA PRO A 282 -7.61 -4.63 14.90
C PRO A 282 -8.55 -4.39 16.09
N GLU A 283 -8.66 -5.36 17.00
CA GLU A 283 -9.59 -5.30 18.12
C GLU A 283 -9.39 -4.05 19.00
N ARG A 284 -8.13 -3.72 19.31
CA ARG A 284 -7.77 -2.53 20.11
C ARG A 284 -8.32 -1.25 19.49
N MET A 285 -7.98 -0.99 18.22
CA MET A 285 -8.44 0.21 17.51
C MET A 285 -9.96 0.22 17.31
N ARG A 286 -10.58 -0.94 17.07
CA ARG A 286 -12.05 -1.04 16.99
C ARG A 286 -12.71 -0.56 18.29
N ASN A 287 -12.18 -0.98 19.44
CA ASN A 287 -12.67 -0.59 20.76
C ASN A 287 -12.40 0.91 21.02
N GLU A 288 -11.21 1.40 20.69
CA GLU A 288 -10.88 2.82 20.85
C GLU A 288 -11.75 3.73 19.97
N TYR A 289 -12.07 3.31 18.73
CA TYR A 289 -13.04 3.98 17.86
C TYR A 289 -14.50 3.85 18.32
N GLU A 290 -14.78 3.10 19.38
CA GLU A 290 -16.12 2.84 19.89
C GLU A 290 -17.05 2.17 18.85
N LEU A 291 -16.47 1.32 17.99
CA LEU A 291 -17.23 0.61 16.98
C LEU A 291 -17.78 -0.70 17.58
N PRO A 292 -19.12 -0.90 17.57
CA PRO A 292 -19.71 -2.08 18.19
C PRO A 292 -19.29 -3.36 17.47
N TRP A 293 -18.95 -4.42 18.23
CA TRP A 293 -18.60 -5.74 17.70
C TRP A 293 -19.26 -6.90 18.43
N THR A 294 -20.59 -6.91 18.39
CA THR A 294 -21.42 -7.92 19.04
C THR A 294 -21.43 -9.26 18.30
N LYS A 295 -21.85 -10.34 18.97
CA LYS A 295 -22.10 -11.66 18.35
C LYS A 295 -23.08 -11.59 17.16
N LYS A 296 -24.00 -10.63 17.15
CA LYS A 296 -24.91 -10.40 16.01
C LYS A 296 -24.15 -9.85 14.80
N GLN A 297 -23.27 -8.88 14.99
CA GLN A 297 -22.44 -8.30 13.92
C GLN A 297 -21.44 -9.31 13.38
N GLN A 298 -20.82 -10.14 14.24
CA GLN A 298 -19.95 -11.23 13.79
C GLN A 298 -20.68 -12.22 12.87
N ARG A 299 -21.90 -12.62 13.24
CA ARG A 299 -22.74 -13.49 12.38
C ARG A 299 -23.09 -12.79 11.07
N LEU A 300 -23.56 -11.55 11.12
CA LEU A 300 -23.90 -10.78 9.93
C LEU A 300 -22.70 -10.57 9.00
N TYR A 301 -21.51 -10.35 9.55
CA TYR A 301 -20.27 -10.28 8.79
C TYR A 301 -19.98 -11.60 8.09
N LYS A 302 -20.02 -12.74 8.82
CA LYS A 302 -19.80 -14.07 8.23
C LYS A 302 -20.76 -14.35 7.07
N TYR A 303 -22.06 -14.09 7.24
CA TYR A 303 -23.04 -14.30 6.18
C TYR A 303 -22.86 -13.35 5.00
N SER A 304 -22.70 -12.05 5.27
CA SER A 304 -22.57 -11.06 4.20
C SER A 304 -21.28 -11.20 3.42
N MET A 305 -20.16 -11.48 4.09
CA MET A 305 -18.89 -11.75 3.44
C MET A 305 -18.94 -13.09 2.68
N GLY A 306 -19.52 -14.14 3.28
CA GLY A 306 -19.72 -15.42 2.59
C GLY A 306 -20.55 -15.28 1.30
N TYR A 307 -21.64 -14.53 1.36
CA TYR A 307 -22.45 -14.20 0.19
C TYR A 307 -21.68 -13.36 -0.84
N PHE A 308 -20.94 -12.35 -0.39
CA PHE A 308 -20.09 -11.53 -1.25
C PHE A 308 -19.03 -12.36 -1.98
N ARG A 309 -18.35 -13.28 -1.30
CA ARG A 309 -17.36 -14.21 -1.91
C ARG A 309 -17.96 -14.97 -3.09
N ILE A 310 -19.14 -15.54 -2.89
CA ILE A 310 -19.84 -16.34 -3.92
C ILE A 310 -20.24 -15.43 -5.08
N THR A 311 -20.98 -14.35 -4.79
CA THR A 311 -21.51 -13.46 -5.82
C THR A 311 -20.43 -12.72 -6.60
N TYR A 312 -19.38 -12.24 -5.93
CA TYR A 312 -18.27 -11.54 -6.58
C TYR A 312 -17.52 -12.45 -7.56
N ARG A 313 -17.35 -13.73 -7.24
CA ARG A 313 -16.68 -14.70 -8.12
C ARG A 313 -17.51 -15.06 -9.35
N MET A 314 -18.82 -14.83 -9.31
CA MET A 314 -19.71 -15.00 -10.46
C MET A 314 -19.65 -13.82 -11.43
N ILE A 315 -19.08 -12.68 -11.05
CA ILE A 315 -18.98 -11.51 -11.93
C ILE A 315 -17.90 -11.76 -13.00
N PRO A 316 -18.26 -11.75 -14.29
CA PRO A 316 -17.30 -11.96 -15.37
C PRO A 316 -16.11 -10.98 -15.33
N PRO A 317 -14.88 -11.42 -15.67
CA PRO A 317 -13.70 -10.57 -15.67
C PRO A 317 -13.85 -9.23 -16.44
N PRO A 318 -14.51 -9.15 -17.60
CA PRO A 318 -14.69 -7.87 -18.31
C PRO A 318 -15.48 -6.83 -17.49
N ILE A 319 -16.49 -7.28 -16.74
CA ILE A 319 -17.30 -6.41 -15.88
C ILE A 319 -16.47 -5.95 -14.69
N ARG A 320 -15.67 -6.84 -14.08
CA ARG A 320 -14.76 -6.46 -12.99
C ARG A 320 -13.71 -5.44 -13.46
N GLY A 321 -13.08 -5.69 -14.61
CA GLY A 321 -12.10 -4.77 -15.20
C GLY A 321 -12.66 -3.42 -15.64
N SER A 322 -13.98 -3.30 -15.83
CA SER A 322 -14.61 -2.03 -16.24
C SER A 322 -14.37 -0.89 -15.25
N VAL A 323 -14.26 -1.18 -13.95
CA VAL A 323 -13.98 -0.18 -12.91
C VAL A 323 -12.56 0.36 -13.04
N ALA A 324 -11.58 -0.50 -13.31
CA ALA A 324 -10.21 -0.08 -13.57
C ALA A 324 -10.14 0.82 -14.81
N THR A 325 -10.82 0.43 -15.89
CA THR A 325 -10.92 1.24 -17.12
C THR A 325 -11.58 2.58 -16.85
N PHE A 326 -12.66 2.62 -16.06
CA PHE A 326 -13.36 3.84 -15.70
C PHE A 326 -12.48 4.79 -14.87
N THR A 327 -11.78 4.28 -13.86
CA THR A 327 -10.90 5.10 -13.02
C THR A 327 -9.71 5.65 -13.79
N GLN A 328 -9.12 4.87 -14.69
CA GLN A 328 -8.09 5.35 -15.62
C GLN A 328 -8.64 6.43 -16.54
N TRP A 329 -9.83 6.24 -17.13
CA TRP A 329 -10.46 7.25 -17.97
C TRP A 329 -10.73 8.56 -17.21
N GLU A 330 -11.28 8.49 -16.00
CA GLU A 330 -11.51 9.67 -15.15
C GLU A 330 -10.21 10.37 -14.75
N MET A 331 -9.14 9.61 -14.49
CA MET A 331 -7.80 10.15 -14.21
C MET A 331 -7.23 10.87 -15.44
N ARG A 332 -7.22 10.23 -16.62
CA ARG A 332 -6.73 10.84 -17.87
C ARG A 332 -7.52 12.08 -18.26
N LYS A 333 -8.84 12.08 -18.04
CA LYS A 333 -9.69 13.25 -18.23
C LYS A 333 -9.30 14.39 -17.28
N ALA A 334 -8.91 14.08 -16.04
CA ALA A 334 -8.39 15.07 -15.11
C ALA A 334 -7.01 15.60 -15.56
N VAL A 335 -6.11 14.73 -16.03
CA VAL A 335 -4.80 15.12 -16.59
C VAL A 335 -4.96 16.10 -17.74
N LYS A 336 -5.81 15.80 -18.73
CA LYS A 336 -6.11 16.72 -19.84
C LYS A 336 -6.58 18.08 -19.36
N ARG A 337 -7.35 18.13 -18.27
CA ARG A 337 -7.79 19.39 -17.67
C ARG A 337 -6.63 20.13 -16.98
N ILE A 338 -5.83 19.42 -16.18
CA ILE A 338 -4.64 19.99 -15.52
C ILE A 338 -3.69 20.60 -16.55
N GLN A 339 -3.43 19.89 -17.65
CA GLN A 339 -2.56 20.36 -18.72
C GLN A 339 -3.12 21.62 -19.41
N LYS A 340 -4.44 21.76 -19.49
CA LYS A 340 -5.10 22.93 -20.10
C LYS A 340 -5.25 24.12 -19.14
N THR A 341 -5.55 23.88 -17.87
CA THR A 341 -6.01 24.94 -16.93
C THR A 341 -5.18 25.05 -15.64
N GLY A 342 -4.18 24.19 -15.44
CA GLY A 342 -3.42 24.11 -14.19
C GLY A 342 -4.23 23.57 -13.00
N SER A 343 -5.44 23.05 -13.21
CA SER A 343 -6.33 22.57 -12.14
C SER A 343 -7.25 21.45 -12.63
N TRP A 344 -7.52 20.44 -11.79
CA TRP A 344 -8.55 19.44 -12.10
C TRP A 344 -9.96 19.87 -11.71
N LYS A 345 -10.14 21.01 -11.00
CA LYS A 345 -11.47 21.52 -10.66
C LYS A 345 -12.14 22.01 -11.95
N LYS A 346 -13.44 21.73 -12.11
CA LYS A 346 -14.22 22.47 -13.11
C LYS A 346 -14.20 23.94 -12.66
N SER A 347 -13.84 24.85 -13.54
CA SER A 347 -14.05 26.28 -13.31
C SER A 347 -15.51 26.46 -12.88
N ALA A 348 -15.73 27.11 -11.74
CA ALA A 348 -17.08 27.53 -11.37
C ALA A 348 -17.52 28.52 -12.46
N GLN A 349 -18.49 28.10 -13.27
CA GLN A 349 -19.28 29.00 -14.09
C GLN A 349 -20.52 29.36 -13.28
#